data_AF-A0A3R7WH45-F1
#
_entry.id   AF-A0A3R7WH45-F1
#
_cell.length_a   1.000
_cell.length_b   1.000
_cell.length_c   1.000
_cell.angle_alpha   90.00
_cell.angle_beta   90.00
_cell.angle_gamma   90.00
#
_symmetry.space_group_name_H-M   'P 1'
#
loop_
_entity.id
_entity.type
_entity.pdbx_description
1 polymer ?
#
loop_
_entity_poly.entity_id
_entity_poly.type
_entity_poly.pdbx_seq_one_letter_code
_entity_poly.pdbx_strand_id
1 'polypeptide(L)'
;MKLLKTFFITVLVLSLVGFLQLNTAKVHLDLIFTEFNSAPVAMIIFGSISLGILFGYLVAIFSILSTKSEMRNLHNKNKRLSDELNDLRNVAVDESIYVSDDEGS
;
A
#
# COMPACT_ATOMS: atom_id res chain seq x y z
N MET A 1 12.61 16.34 -7.57
CA MET A 1 12.64 17.37 -6.50
C MET A 1 11.22 17.58 -5.97
N LYS A 2 11.03 17.72 -4.65
CA LYS A 2 9.70 17.86 -4.02
C LYS A 2 8.88 19.01 -4.66
N LEU A 3 9.54 20.13 -4.95
CA LEU A 3 8.98 21.31 -5.62
C LEU A 3 8.44 21.02 -7.03
N LEU A 4 9.15 20.23 -7.84
CA LEU A 4 8.71 19.88 -9.19
C LEU A 4 7.48 18.97 -9.17
N LYS A 5 7.42 18.04 -8.20
CA LYS A 5 6.24 17.17 -8.00
C LYS A 5 5.01 18.00 -7.60
N THR A 6 5.15 18.93 -6.65
CA THR A 6 4.06 19.79 -6.23
C THR A 6 3.60 20.71 -7.36
N PHE A 7 4.52 21.27 -8.13
CA PHE A 7 4.18 22.11 -9.30
C PHE A 7 3.33 21.35 -10.32
N PHE A 8 3.73 20.12 -10.67
CA PHE A 8 2.96 19.30 -11.62
C PHE A 8 1.56 18.95 -11.09
N ILE A 9 1.44 18.65 -9.79
CA ILE A 9 0.14 18.41 -9.15
C ILE A 9 -0.73 19.67 -9.20
N THR A 10 -0.16 20.85 -8.92
CA THR A 10 -0.90 22.11 -9.01
C THR A 10 -1.40 22.39 -10.42
N VAL A 11 -0.54 22.20 -11.44
CA VAL A 11 -0.94 22.36 -12.86
C VAL A 11 -2.05 21.37 -13.23
N LEU A 12 -1.94 20.12 -12.78
CA LEU A 12 -2.96 19.10 -13.00
C LEU A 12 -4.30 19.49 -12.36
N VAL A 13 -4.31 19.98 -11.12
CA VAL A 13 -5.53 20.44 -10.44
C VAL A 13 -6.15 21.63 -11.16
N LEU A 14 -5.36 22.63 -11.58
CA LEU A 14 -5.86 23.77 -12.36
C LEU A 14 -6.44 23.33 -13.71
N SER A 15 -5.78 22.40 -14.40
CA SER A 15 -6.28 21.83 -15.64
C SER A 15 -7.60 21.09 -15.42
N LEU A 16 -7.73 20.35 -14.31
CA LEU A 16 -8.97 19.65 -13.96
C LEU A 16 -10.10 20.64 -13.69
N VAL A 17 -9.84 21.70 -12.92
CA VAL A 17 -10.84 22.76 -12.66
C VAL A 17 -11.27 23.43 -13.96
N GLY A 18 -10.32 23.78 -14.83
CA GLY A 18 -10.62 24.34 -16.14
C GLY A 18 -11.46 23.40 -17.01
N PHE A 19 -11.12 22.11 -17.02
CA PHE A 19 -11.92 21.08 -17.70
C PHE A 19 -13.35 21.00 -17.18
N LEU A 20 -13.56 21.07 -15.85
CA LEU A 20 -14.90 21.07 -15.27
C LEU A 20 -15.71 22.31 -15.67
N GLN A 21 -15.08 23.50 -15.71
CA GLN A 21 -15.74 24.73 -16.16
C GLN A 21 -16.19 24.67 -17.62
N LEU A 22 -15.45 23.96 -18.47
CA LEU A 22 -15.85 23.76 -19.88
C LEU A 22 -17.00 22.76 -20.03
N ASN A 23 -17.31 21.98 -18.99
CA ASN A 23 -18.32 20.92 -19.00
C ASN A 23 -19.51 21.23 -18.08
N THR A 24 -19.98 22.48 -18.04
CA THR A 24 -21.14 22.88 -17.20
C THR A 24 -22.50 22.65 -17.85
N ALA A 25 -22.55 22.07 -19.06
CA ALA A 25 -23.79 21.77 -19.74
C ALA A 25 -24.68 20.87 -18.87
N LYS A 26 -25.99 21.15 -18.89
CA LYS A 26 -26.99 20.30 -18.23
C LYS A 26 -27.50 19.29 -19.24
N VAL A 27 -27.44 18.02 -18.88
CA VAL A 27 -27.89 16.92 -19.73
C VAL A 27 -28.71 15.94 -18.91
N HIS A 28 -29.58 15.20 -19.59
CA HIS A 28 -30.18 14.01 -19.02
C HIS A 28 -29.16 12.88 -19.03
N LEU A 29 -28.95 12.24 -17.89
CA LEU A 29 -27.99 11.16 -17.72
C LEU A 29 -28.66 9.99 -17.04
N ASP A 30 -28.64 8.86 -17.71
CA ASP A 30 -29.00 7.56 -17.17
C ASP A 30 -27.71 6.85 -16.73
N LEU A 31 -27.51 6.73 -15.41
CA LEU A 31 -26.46 5.88 -14.86
C LEU A 31 -27.07 4.53 -14.46
N ILE A 32 -26.21 3.50 -14.42
CA ILE A 32 -26.56 2.10 -14.11
C ILE A 32 -27.55 1.92 -12.94
N PHE A 33 -27.53 2.81 -11.94
CA PHE A 33 -28.39 2.75 -10.77
C PHE A 33 -29.23 4.02 -10.52
N THR A 34 -29.06 5.09 -11.29
CA THR A 34 -29.71 6.38 -11.01
C THR A 34 -29.79 7.24 -12.25
N GLU A 35 -30.96 7.81 -12.50
CA GLU A 35 -31.20 8.77 -13.57
C GLU A 35 -31.20 10.21 -13.04
N PHE A 36 -30.64 11.13 -13.82
CA PHE A 36 -30.64 12.56 -13.56
C PHE A 36 -31.23 13.31 -14.75
N ASN A 37 -32.36 13.98 -14.55
CA ASN A 37 -33.04 14.69 -15.62
C ASN A 37 -32.42 16.05 -16.00
N SER A 38 -31.63 16.66 -15.11
CA SER A 38 -30.97 17.94 -15.41
C SER A 38 -29.77 18.18 -14.49
N ALA A 39 -28.76 17.32 -14.61
CA ALA A 39 -27.53 17.46 -13.84
C ALA A 39 -26.44 18.15 -14.67
N PRO A 40 -25.65 19.07 -14.08
CA PRO A 40 -24.44 19.57 -14.71
C PRO A 40 -23.43 18.43 -14.90
N VAL A 41 -22.94 18.23 -16.12
CA VAL A 41 -21.94 17.19 -16.44
C VAL A 41 -20.71 17.30 -15.54
N ALA A 42 -20.27 18.54 -15.25
CA ALA A 42 -19.17 18.84 -14.34
C ALA A 42 -19.33 18.19 -12.96
N MET A 43 -20.54 18.21 -12.37
CA MET A 43 -20.76 17.59 -11.05
C MET A 43 -20.65 16.07 -11.11
N ILE A 44 -21.11 15.46 -12.21
CA ILE A 44 -21.05 14.00 -12.38
C ILE A 44 -19.61 13.56 -12.58
N ILE A 45 -18.86 14.24 -13.45
CA ILE A 45 -17.42 14.01 -13.63
C ILE A 45 -16.68 14.15 -12.28
N PHE A 46 -16.94 15.24 -11.56
CA PHE A 46 -16.33 15.48 -10.25
C PHE A 46 -16.66 14.36 -9.25
N GLY A 47 -17.93 13.94 -9.19
CA GLY A 47 -18.38 12.84 -8.34
C GLY A 47 -17.70 11.52 -8.69
N SER A 48 -17.64 11.15 -9.97
CA SER A 48 -16.98 9.92 -10.43
C SER A 48 -15.49 9.90 -10.10
N ILE A 49 -14.77 11.00 -10.35
CA ILE A 49 -13.35 11.12 -10.00
C ILE A 49 -13.16 11.01 -8.48
N SER A 50 -13.99 11.70 -7.70
CA SER A 50 -13.90 11.68 -6.24
C SER A 50 -14.13 10.27 -5.69
N LEU A 51 -15.13 9.55 -6.21
CA LEU A 51 -15.41 8.17 -5.84
C LEU A 51 -14.23 7.25 -6.17
N GLY A 52 -13.67 7.40 -7.38
CA GLY A 52 -12.50 6.63 -7.83
C GLY A 52 -11.27 6.86 -6.95
N ILE A 53 -10.99 8.10 -6.56
CA ILE A 53 -9.89 8.43 -5.64
C ILE A 53 -10.13 7.82 -4.27
N LEU A 54 -11.35 7.90 -3.75
CA LEU A 54 -11.69 7.36 -2.43
C LEU A 54 -11.52 5.84 -2.39
N PHE A 55 -12.03 5.12 -3.39
CA PHE A 55 -11.82 3.67 -3.51
C PHE A 55 -10.35 3.31 -3.73
N GLY A 56 -9.63 4.04 -4.59
CA GLY A 56 -8.21 3.83 -4.80
C GLY A 56 -7.40 4.00 -3.52
N TYR A 57 -7.74 4.99 -2.70
CA TYR A 57 -7.11 5.22 -1.40
C TYR A 57 -7.42 4.08 -0.41
N LEU A 58 -8.66 3.61 -0.35
CA LEU A 58 -9.02 2.45 0.48
C LEU A 58 -8.21 1.21 0.10
N VAL A 59 -8.10 0.91 -1.19
CA VAL A 59 -7.28 -0.20 -1.70
C VAL A 59 -5.81 -0.03 -1.29
N ALA A 60 -5.26 1.19 -1.42
CA ALA A 60 -3.89 1.48 -1.02
C ALA A 60 -3.66 1.24 0.48
N ILE A 61 -4.60 1.62 1.34
CA ILE A 61 -4.53 1.35 2.79
C ILE A 61 -4.44 -0.17 3.04
N PHE A 62 -5.35 -0.95 2.46
CA PHE A 62 -5.34 -2.41 2.64
C PHE A 62 -4.04 -3.04 2.15
N SER A 63 -3.51 -2.57 1.01
CA SER A 63 -2.22 -3.01 0.48
C SER A 63 -1.06 -2.73 1.45
N ILE A 64 -1.00 -1.52 2.02
CA ILE A 64 0.03 -1.12 2.99
C ILE A 64 -0.07 -1.98 4.27
N LEU A 65 -1.29 -2.24 4.76
CA LEU A 65 -1.51 -3.06 5.93
C LEU A 65 -1.09 -4.53 5.70
N SER A 66 -1.44 -5.12 4.54
CA SER A 66 -1.00 -6.46 4.17
C SER A 66 0.52 -6.55 4.13
N THR A 67 1.15 -5.59 3.44
CA THR A 67 2.62 -5.52 3.33
C THR A 67 3.28 -5.44 4.71
N LYS A 68 2.74 -4.64 5.63
CA LYS A 68 3.28 -4.52 6.99
C LYS A 68 3.13 -5.82 7.80
N SER A 69 2.02 -6.54 7.60
CA SER A 69 1.79 -7.85 8.23
C SER A 69 2.80 -8.88 7.71
N GLU A 70 3.00 -8.92 6.40
CA GLU A 70 3.97 -9.80 5.74
C GLU A 70 5.40 -9.49 6.20
N MET A 71 5.80 -8.22 6.26
CA MET A 71 7.12 -7.83 6.78
C MET A 71 7.36 -8.33 8.20
N ARG A 72 6.36 -8.22 9.09
CA ARG A 72 6.47 -8.74 10.46
C ARG A 72 6.61 -10.26 10.47
N ASN A 73 5.84 -10.96 9.63
CA ASN A 73 5.92 -12.42 9.54
C ASN A 73 7.28 -12.87 9.01
N LEU A 74 7.83 -12.21 7.99
CA LEU A 74 9.16 -12.50 7.47
C LEU A 74 10.24 -12.23 8.52
N HIS A 75 10.14 -11.12 9.25
CA HIS A 75 11.09 -10.80 10.32
C HIS A 75 11.07 -11.86 11.43
N ASN A 76 9.88 -12.27 11.88
CA ASN A 76 9.73 -13.31 12.90
C ASN A 76 10.29 -14.67 12.43
N LYS A 77 10.04 -15.06 11.17
CA LYS A 77 10.60 -16.28 10.59
C LYS A 77 12.12 -16.20 10.52
N ASN A 78 12.68 -15.07 10.06
CA ASN A 78 14.12 -14.88 9.96
C ASN A 78 14.80 -14.96 11.34
N LYS A 79 14.20 -14.31 12.35
CA LYS A 79 14.67 -14.39 13.74
C LYS A 79 14.64 -15.83 14.24
N ARG A 80 13.52 -16.54 14.09
CA ARG A 80 13.38 -17.93 14.51
C ARG A 80 14.42 -18.85 13.86
N LEU A 81 14.63 -18.73 12.54
CA LEU A 81 15.65 -19.51 11.84
C LEU A 81 17.06 -19.17 12.33
N SER A 82 17.32 -17.91 12.68
CA SER A 82 18.60 -17.49 13.24
C SER A 82 18.82 -18.06 14.64
N ASP A 83 17.77 -18.08 15.47
CA ASP A 83 17.80 -18.68 16.80
C ASP A 83 18.00 -20.21 16.69
N GLU A 84 17.27 -20.91 15.82
CA GLU A 84 17.43 -22.35 15.56
C GLU A 84 18.84 -22.70 15.06
N LEU A 85 19.41 -21.89 14.16
CA LEU A 85 20.78 -22.07 13.69
C LEU A 85 21.82 -21.87 14.82
N ASN A 86 21.59 -20.88 15.69
CA ASN A 86 22.47 -20.60 16.81
C ASN A 86 22.40 -21.71 17.88
N ASP A 87 21.21 -22.24 18.14
CA ASP A 87 21.02 -23.38 19.04
C ASP A 87 21.71 -24.64 18.50
N LEU A 88 21.58 -24.92 17.19
CA LEU A 88 22.31 -26.02 16.54
C LEU A 88 23.83 -25.86 16.65
N ARG A 89 24.33 -24.63 16.46
CA ARG A 89 25.76 -24.32 16.62
C ARG A 89 26.21 -24.55 18.07
N ASN A 90 25.38 -24.18 19.04
CA ASN A 90 25.72 -24.30 20.45
C ASN A 90 25.71 -25.76 20.92
N VAL A 91 24.76 -26.57 20.44
CA VAL A 91 24.71 -28.02 20.70
C VAL A 91 25.91 -28.76 20.12
N ALA A 92 26.35 -28.41 18.90
CA ALA A 92 27.52 -29.03 18.29
C ALA A 92 28.85 -28.71 19.01
N VAL A 93 28.93 -27.55 19.70
CA VAL A 93 30.11 -27.17 20.48
C VAL A 93 30.13 -27.89 21.84
N ASP A 94 28.98 -28.05 22.49
CA ASP A 94 28.87 -28.71 23.79
C ASP A 94 29.28 -30.19 23.73
N GLU A 95 28.92 -30.89 22.63
CA GLU A 95 29.32 -32.29 22.41
C GLU A 95 30.84 -32.47 22.17
N SER A 96 31.53 -31.45 21.65
CA SER A 96 33.00 -31.48 21.44
C SER A 96 33.81 -31.31 22.73
N ILE A 97 33.23 -30.72 23.78
CA ILE A 97 33.91 -30.54 25.07
C ILE A 97 33.95 -31.87 25.83
N TYR A 98 32.88 -32.68 25.80
CA TYR A 98 32.85 -33.98 26.49
C TYR A 98 33.80 -35.02 25.88
N VAL A 99 34.07 -34.98 24.57
CA VAL A 99 35.01 -35.93 23.93
C VAL A 99 36.48 -35.61 24.25
N SER A 100 36.78 -34.38 24.69
CA SER A 100 38.16 -33.94 24.95
C SER A 100 38.67 -34.28 26.35
N ASP A 101 37.76 -34.61 27.28
CA ASP A 101 38.09 -34.81 28.71
C ASP A 101 38.18 -36.29 29.14
N ASP A 102 37.90 -37.25 28.24
CA ASP A 102 37.91 -38.69 28.54
C ASP A 102 39.21 -39.43 28.13
N GLU A 103 40.21 -38.74 27.59
CA GLU A 103 41.56 -39.28 27.34
C GLU A 103 42.59 -38.86 28.40
N GLY A 104 42.20 -38.90 29.69
CA GLY A 104 43.07 -38.45 30.78
C GLY A 104 42.74 -39.04 32.14
N SER A 105 42.91 -40.35 32.32
CA SER A 105 43.09 -41.00 33.65
C SER A 105 43.89 -42.29 33.55
#